data_AF-A0A0G0Y197-F1
#
_entry.id   AF-A0A0G0Y197-F1
#
_cell.length_a   1.000
_cell.length_b   1.000
_cell.length_c   1.000
_cell.angle_alpha   90.00
_cell.angle_beta   90.00
_cell.angle_gamma   90.00
#
_symmetry.space_group_name_H-M   'P 1'
#
loop_
_entity.id
_entity.type
_entity.pdbx_description
1 polymer ?
#
loop_
_entity_poly.entity_id
_entity_poly.type
_entity_poly.pdbx_seq_one_letter_code
_entity_poly.pdbx_strand_id
1 'polypeptide(L)'
;MLSIMSKVSEKLNAGDEVKKEDLNKILEFLINFADKCHHGKEEDMLFPELAKNPVNLEFVSELIKEHKTGREYIKNISAAFENYGQENSAAREMAENMEKYVQLLTKHIAKENGELFPIANKELSNDTQKQMVEQFEKFEEDVIGAGKHEEYHKWLEELKKNYLD
;
A
#
# COMPACT_ATOMS: atom_id res chain seq x y z
N MET A 1 -6.26 2.53 5.92
CA MET A 1 -5.35 3.51 5.28
C MET A 1 -6.02 4.29 4.15
N LEU A 2 -6.56 3.67 3.09
CA LEU A 2 -7.06 4.42 1.91
C LEU A 2 -8.14 5.48 2.22
N SER A 3 -9.08 5.18 3.12
CA SER A 3 -10.09 6.16 3.56
C SER A 3 -9.47 7.35 4.30
N ILE A 4 -8.47 7.10 5.15
CA ILE A 4 -7.70 8.14 5.84
C ILE A 4 -7.00 9.03 4.80
N MET A 5 -6.30 8.44 3.82
CA MET A 5 -5.63 9.19 2.75
C MET A 5 -6.60 10.02 1.90
N SER A 6 -7.78 9.46 1.57
CA SER A 6 -8.83 10.19 0.86
C SER A 6 -9.20 11.46 1.64
N LYS A 7 -9.40 11.32 2.95
CA LYS A 7 -9.80 12.45 3.79
C LYS A 7 -8.69 13.46 4.01
N VAL A 8 -7.44 12.99 4.15
CA VAL A 8 -6.26 13.85 4.22
C VAL A 8 -6.09 14.63 2.91
N SER A 9 -6.28 14.00 1.74
CA SER A 9 -6.25 14.70 0.45
C SER A 9 -7.29 15.81 0.35
N GLU A 10 -8.54 15.54 0.77
CA GLU A 10 -9.59 16.57 0.81
C GLU A 10 -9.18 17.78 1.65
N LYS A 11 -8.59 17.55 2.84
CA LYS A 11 -8.11 18.62 3.72
C LYS A 11 -6.98 19.42 3.08
N LEU A 12 -5.98 18.75 2.52
CA LEU A 12 -4.87 19.40 1.81
C LEU A 12 -5.37 20.26 0.63
N ASN A 13 -6.33 19.76 -0.15
CA ASN A 13 -6.95 20.50 -1.25
C ASN A 13 -7.79 21.70 -0.79
N ALA A 14 -8.43 21.60 0.38
CA ALA A 14 -9.16 22.70 1.00
C ALA A 14 -8.23 23.78 1.60
N GLY A 15 -6.92 23.53 1.66
CA GLY A 15 -5.95 24.40 2.32
C GLY A 15 -5.96 24.28 3.84
N ASP A 16 -6.59 23.23 4.38
CA ASP A 16 -6.55 22.94 5.81
C ASP A 16 -5.15 22.45 6.20
N GLU A 17 -4.72 22.80 7.41
CA GLU A 17 -3.49 22.27 7.99
C GLU A 17 -3.65 20.77 8.31
N VAL A 18 -2.67 19.98 7.90
CA VAL A 18 -2.53 18.57 8.25
C VAL A 18 -1.20 18.43 8.99
N LYS A 19 -1.21 17.76 10.14
CA LYS A 19 -0.01 17.62 10.96
C LYS A 19 1.08 16.90 10.16
N LYS A 20 2.29 17.48 10.12
CA LYS A 20 3.45 16.87 9.44
C LYS A 20 3.77 15.47 9.98
N GLU A 21 3.54 15.23 11.27
CA GLU A 21 3.67 13.92 11.90
C GLU A 21 2.71 12.88 11.29
N ASP A 22 1.45 13.24 11.07
CA ASP A 22 0.45 12.34 10.49
C ASP A 22 0.78 12.01 9.03
N LEU A 23 1.22 13.02 8.27
CA LEU A 23 1.72 12.84 6.89
C LEU A 23 2.94 11.90 6.85
N ASN A 24 3.86 12.04 7.79
CA ASN A 24 5.02 11.16 7.91
C ASN A 24 4.61 9.71 8.24
N LYS A 25 3.68 9.51 9.18
CA LYS A 25 3.14 8.17 9.50
C LYS A 25 2.49 7.51 8.28
N ILE A 26 1.73 8.27 7.50
CA ILE A 26 1.12 7.79 6.26
C ILE A 26 2.22 7.36 5.27
N LEU A 27 3.20 8.21 5.01
CA LEU A 27 4.31 7.89 4.09
C LEU A 27 5.11 6.66 4.54
N GLU A 28 5.44 6.56 5.81
CA GLU A 28 6.16 5.41 6.36
C GLU A 28 5.36 4.11 6.16
N PHE A 29 4.06 4.14 6.45
CA PHE A 29 3.18 3.01 6.22
C PHE A 29 3.12 2.60 4.74
N LEU A 30 2.99 3.57 3.82
CA LEU A 30 2.94 3.29 2.39
C LEU A 30 4.24 2.67 1.87
N ILE A 31 5.38 3.21 2.29
CA ILE A 31 6.70 2.77 1.83
C ILE A 31 7.04 1.39 2.41
N ASN A 32 6.88 1.22 3.72
CA ASN A 32 7.40 0.03 4.40
C ASN A 32 6.37 -1.09 4.47
N PHE A 33 5.13 -0.80 4.82
CA PHE A 33 4.10 -1.83 4.96
C PHE A 33 3.45 -2.16 3.61
N ALA A 34 2.85 -1.17 2.93
CA ALA A 34 2.10 -1.43 1.71
C ALA A 34 3.01 -1.90 0.56
N ASP A 35 4.11 -1.18 0.30
CA ASP A 35 5.00 -1.52 -0.81
C ASP A 35 6.03 -2.61 -0.44
N LYS A 36 7.04 -2.30 0.38
CA LYS A 36 8.13 -3.25 0.64
C LYS A 36 7.68 -4.57 1.23
N CYS A 37 6.70 -4.55 2.15
CA CYS A 37 6.23 -5.76 2.81
C CYS A 37 5.11 -6.45 2.03
N HIS A 38 3.96 -5.80 1.85
CA HIS A 38 2.79 -6.45 1.24
C HIS A 38 2.99 -6.76 -0.25
N HIS A 39 3.32 -5.77 -1.09
CA HIS A 39 3.65 -6.07 -2.49
C HIS A 39 4.91 -6.92 -2.62
N GLY A 40 5.88 -6.80 -1.70
CA GLY A 40 7.05 -7.69 -1.66
C GLY A 40 6.66 -9.16 -1.48
N LYS A 41 5.71 -9.45 -0.59
CA LYS A 41 5.17 -10.81 -0.42
C LYS A 41 4.56 -11.35 -1.71
N GLU A 42 3.90 -10.48 -2.46
CA GLU A 42 3.24 -10.88 -3.69
C GLU A 42 4.23 -11.04 -4.84
N GLU A 43 5.05 -10.04 -5.10
CA GLU A 43 6.02 -10.02 -6.20
C GLU A 43 7.10 -11.09 -6.04
N ASP A 44 7.55 -11.38 -4.81
CA ASP A 44 8.66 -12.32 -4.57
C ASP A 44 8.22 -13.76 -4.36
N MET A 45 6.96 -14.00 -3.96
CA MET A 45 6.50 -15.34 -3.54
C MET A 45 5.16 -15.76 -4.16
N LEU A 46 4.09 -14.96 -4.05
CA LEU A 46 2.77 -15.36 -4.57
C LEU A 46 2.73 -15.36 -6.10
N PHE A 47 3.08 -14.25 -6.73
CA PHE A 47 3.03 -14.07 -8.17
C PHE A 47 3.91 -15.06 -8.92
N PRO A 48 5.17 -15.35 -8.51
CA PRO A 48 5.98 -16.38 -9.15
C PRO A 48 5.32 -17.77 -9.10
N GLU A 49 4.64 -18.11 -8.01
CA GLU A 49 3.95 -19.40 -7.90
C GLU A 49 2.74 -19.48 -8.84
N LEU A 50 1.91 -18.43 -8.89
CA LEU A 50 0.76 -18.36 -9.80
C LEU A 50 1.16 -18.30 -11.27
N ALA A 51 2.26 -17.62 -11.58
CA ALA A 51 2.81 -17.49 -12.93
C ALA A 51 3.33 -18.81 -13.53
N LYS A 52 3.48 -19.87 -12.72
CA LYS A 52 3.77 -21.23 -13.23
C LYS A 52 2.64 -21.75 -14.14
N ASN A 53 1.42 -21.27 -13.94
CA ASN A 53 0.31 -21.49 -14.86
C ASN A 53 0.28 -20.34 -15.90
N PRO A 54 0.52 -20.62 -17.19
CA PRO A 54 0.58 -19.58 -18.22
C PRO A 54 -0.70 -18.74 -18.37
N VAL A 55 -1.85 -19.27 -17.97
CA VAL A 55 -3.13 -18.54 -17.99
C VAL A 55 -3.11 -17.31 -17.07
N ASN A 56 -2.31 -17.34 -16.00
CA ASN A 56 -2.27 -16.25 -15.01
C ASN A 56 -1.28 -15.13 -15.40
N LEU A 57 -0.43 -15.34 -16.41
CA LEU A 57 0.69 -14.43 -16.71
C LEU A 57 0.24 -13.00 -17.05
N GLU A 58 -0.84 -12.86 -17.83
CA GLU A 58 -1.35 -11.55 -18.22
C GLU A 58 -1.87 -10.78 -16.99
N PHE A 59 -2.64 -11.45 -16.13
CA PHE A 59 -3.22 -10.85 -14.94
C PHE A 59 -2.14 -10.49 -13.90
N VAL A 60 -1.19 -11.39 -13.64
CA VAL A 60 -0.02 -11.09 -12.78
C VAL A 60 0.78 -9.91 -13.33
N SER A 61 0.99 -9.85 -14.65
CA SER A 61 1.69 -8.72 -15.29
C SER A 61 0.95 -7.40 -15.11
N GLU A 62 -0.39 -7.42 -15.13
CA GLU A 62 -1.22 -6.25 -14.84
C GLU A 62 -1.02 -5.76 -13.40
N LEU A 63 -1.11 -6.65 -12.40
CA LEU A 63 -0.93 -6.29 -10.99
C LEU A 63 0.46 -5.72 -10.71
N ILE A 64 1.53 -6.30 -11.28
CA ILE A 64 2.90 -5.76 -11.16
C ILE A 64 3.01 -4.34 -11.74
N LYS A 65 2.32 -4.06 -12.86
CA LYS A 65 2.29 -2.71 -13.43
C LYS A 65 1.58 -1.74 -12.49
N GLU A 66 0.49 -2.17 -11.87
CA GLU A 66 -0.22 -1.37 -10.87
C GLU A 66 0.66 -1.10 -9.65
N HIS A 67 1.39 -2.09 -9.11
CA HIS A 67 2.36 -1.88 -8.03
C HIS A 67 3.40 -0.81 -8.41
N LYS A 68 3.96 -0.91 -9.62
CA LYS A 68 4.91 0.08 -10.13
C LYS A 68 4.30 1.48 -10.21
N THR A 69 3.06 1.62 -10.69
CA THR A 69 2.36 2.91 -10.70
C THR A 69 2.11 3.43 -9.27
N GLY A 70 1.75 2.54 -8.34
CA GLY A 70 1.62 2.87 -6.91
C GLY A 70 2.91 3.43 -6.33
N ARG A 71 4.06 2.81 -6.63
CA ARG A 71 5.40 3.28 -6.22
C ARG A 71 5.73 4.67 -6.75
N GLU A 72 5.36 4.99 -7.99
CA GLU A 72 5.55 6.34 -8.54
C GLU A 72 4.70 7.39 -7.80
N TYR A 73 3.46 7.06 -7.43
CA TYR A 73 2.65 7.98 -6.60
C TYR A 73 3.26 8.17 -5.22
N ILE A 74 3.70 7.11 -4.55
CA ILE A 74 4.37 7.20 -3.23
C ILE A 74 5.60 8.11 -3.33
N LYS A 75 6.44 7.91 -4.36
CA LYS A 75 7.62 8.75 -4.62
C LYS A 75 7.27 10.23 -4.78
N ASN A 76 6.20 10.54 -5.53
CA ASN A 76 5.77 11.92 -5.72
C ASN A 76 5.18 12.53 -4.43
N ILE A 77 4.44 11.76 -3.64
CA ILE A 77 3.94 12.21 -2.33
C ILE A 77 5.14 12.53 -1.41
N SER A 78 6.16 11.66 -1.36
CA SER A 78 7.37 11.90 -0.57
C SER A 78 8.12 13.15 -1.01
N ALA A 79 8.27 13.36 -2.33
CA ALA A 79 8.93 14.56 -2.84
C ALA A 79 8.20 15.85 -2.46
N ALA A 80 6.86 15.86 -2.56
CA ALA A 80 6.06 17.00 -2.16
C ALA A 80 6.06 17.21 -0.63
N PHE A 81 6.13 16.14 0.16
CA PHE A 81 6.21 16.20 1.61
C PHE A 81 7.45 16.95 2.13
N GLU A 82 8.60 16.81 1.47
CA GLU A 82 9.83 17.53 1.83
C GLU A 82 9.63 19.06 1.80
N ASN A 83 8.81 19.55 0.87
CA ASN A 83 8.50 20.96 0.69
C ASN A 83 7.21 21.41 1.41
N TYR A 84 6.54 20.50 2.13
CA TYR A 84 5.30 20.81 2.84
C TYR A 84 5.52 21.86 3.94
N GLY A 85 4.68 22.91 3.93
CA GLY A 85 4.79 24.06 4.82
C GLY A 85 5.81 25.13 4.36
N GLN A 86 6.56 24.87 3.28
CA GLN A 86 7.51 25.82 2.70
C GLN A 86 6.99 26.36 1.36
N GLU A 87 6.47 25.48 0.51
CA GLU A 87 5.92 25.83 -0.80
C GLU A 87 4.40 25.68 -0.83
N ASN A 88 3.72 26.67 -1.40
CA ASN A 88 2.25 26.66 -1.50
C ASN A 88 1.72 25.51 -2.38
N SER A 89 2.50 25.04 -3.35
CA SER A 89 2.11 23.94 -4.25
C SER A 89 2.22 22.55 -3.61
N ALA A 90 3.09 22.38 -2.61
CA ALA A 90 3.39 21.07 -2.01
C ALA A 90 2.15 20.36 -1.47
N ALA A 91 1.25 21.08 -0.78
CA ALA A 91 0.00 20.51 -0.26
C ALA A 91 -0.89 19.95 -1.38
N ARG A 92 -1.02 20.70 -2.48
CA ARG A 92 -1.81 20.31 -3.64
C ARG A 92 -1.19 19.12 -4.38
N GLU A 93 0.12 19.10 -4.57
CA GLU A 93 0.81 18.00 -5.22
C GLU A 93 0.70 16.70 -4.42
N MET A 94 0.80 16.77 -3.08
CA MET A 94 0.53 15.63 -2.22
C MET A 94 -0.91 15.13 -2.39
N ALA A 95 -1.89 16.03 -2.31
CA ALA A 95 -3.31 15.68 -2.45
C ALA A 95 -3.60 14.99 -3.78
N GLU A 96 -3.14 15.57 -4.89
CA GLU A 96 -3.34 15.01 -6.23
C GLU A 96 -2.74 13.60 -6.39
N ASN A 97 -1.57 13.33 -5.79
CA ASN A 97 -0.96 12.00 -5.84
C ASN A 97 -1.62 11.02 -4.86
N MET A 98 -2.05 11.48 -3.68
CA MET A 98 -2.82 10.66 -2.73
C MET A 98 -4.15 10.19 -3.33
N GLU A 99 -4.89 11.07 -4.01
CA GLU A 99 -6.14 10.71 -4.70
C GLU A 99 -5.91 9.67 -5.79
N LYS A 100 -4.89 9.85 -6.63
CA LYS A 100 -4.54 8.88 -7.67
C LYS A 100 -4.13 7.54 -7.09
N TYR A 101 -3.34 7.55 -6.01
CA TYR A 101 -2.97 6.33 -5.29
C TYR A 101 -4.20 5.62 -4.72
N VAL A 102 -5.09 6.33 -4.04
CA VAL A 102 -6.32 5.77 -3.48
C VAL A 102 -7.19 5.16 -4.58
N GLN A 103 -7.37 5.84 -5.71
CA GLN A 103 -8.15 5.33 -6.84
C GLN A 103 -7.55 4.06 -7.45
N LEU A 104 -6.22 4.03 -7.61
CA LEU A 104 -5.50 2.87 -8.11
C LEU A 104 -5.67 1.69 -7.15
N LEU A 105 -5.31 1.88 -5.88
CA LEU A 105 -5.29 0.78 -4.91
C LEU A 105 -6.68 0.27 -4.56
N THR A 106 -7.72 1.11 -4.64
CA THR A 106 -9.11 0.64 -4.47
C THR A 106 -9.49 -0.39 -5.55
N LYS A 107 -9.09 -0.15 -6.81
CA LYS A 107 -9.34 -1.10 -7.92
C LYS A 107 -8.45 -2.32 -7.82
N HIS A 108 -7.18 -2.10 -7.49
CA HIS A 108 -6.20 -3.15 -7.28
C HIS A 108 -6.67 -4.17 -6.23
N ILE A 109 -7.00 -3.70 -5.02
CA ILE A 109 -7.50 -4.53 -3.91
C ILE A 109 -8.79 -5.28 -4.29
N ALA A 110 -9.63 -4.71 -5.15
CA ALA A 110 -10.82 -5.40 -5.65
C ALA A 110 -10.47 -6.59 -6.54
N LYS A 111 -9.46 -6.46 -7.42
CA LYS A 111 -8.94 -7.56 -8.24
C LYS A 111 -8.30 -8.63 -7.38
N GLU A 112 -7.54 -8.24 -6.37
CA GLU A 112 -6.88 -9.20 -5.48
C GLU A 112 -7.89 -10.07 -4.74
N ASN A 113 -8.85 -9.42 -4.08
CA ASN A 113 -9.88 -10.11 -3.30
C ASN A 113 -10.87 -10.89 -4.17
N GLY A 114 -11.22 -10.35 -5.34
CA GLY A 114 -12.24 -10.92 -6.23
C GLY A 114 -11.71 -12.01 -7.16
N GLU A 115 -10.41 -11.97 -7.50
CA GLU A 115 -9.85 -12.81 -8.56
C GLU A 115 -8.54 -13.47 -8.13
N LEU A 116 -7.52 -12.70 -7.72
CA LEU A 116 -6.19 -13.24 -7.41
C LEU A 116 -6.21 -14.28 -6.28
N PHE A 117 -6.74 -13.93 -5.11
CA PHE A 117 -6.78 -14.84 -3.97
C PHE A 117 -7.70 -16.05 -4.21
N PRO A 118 -8.86 -15.92 -4.86
CA PRO A 118 -9.62 -17.08 -5.35
C PRO A 118 -8.84 -18.00 -6.29
N ILE A 119 -8.06 -17.45 -7.23
CA ILE A 119 -7.18 -18.25 -8.11
C ILE A 119 -6.12 -18.97 -7.27
N ALA A 120 -5.46 -18.26 -6.34
CA ALA A 120 -4.46 -18.86 -5.46
C ALA A 120 -5.03 -20.01 -4.60
N ASN A 121 -6.20 -19.80 -4.00
CA ASN A 121 -6.86 -20.83 -3.20
C ASN A 121 -7.25 -22.08 -4.01
N LYS A 122 -7.51 -21.92 -5.31
CA LYS A 122 -7.89 -23.01 -6.22
C LYS A 122 -6.66 -23.75 -6.76
N GLU A 123 -5.61 -23.02 -7.11
CA GLU A 123 -4.45 -23.55 -7.84
C GLU A 123 -3.31 -24.01 -6.93
N LEU A 124 -3.14 -23.37 -5.76
CA LEU A 124 -2.07 -23.69 -4.84
C LEU A 124 -2.48 -24.79 -3.87
N SER A 125 -1.61 -25.79 -3.70
CA SER A 125 -1.84 -26.86 -2.73
C SER A 125 -1.84 -26.33 -1.29
N ASN A 126 -2.52 -27.03 -0.38
CA ASN A 126 -2.50 -26.67 1.05
C ASN A 126 -1.08 -26.63 1.63
N ASP A 127 -0.19 -27.53 1.18
CA ASP A 127 1.20 -27.55 1.64
C ASP A 127 1.96 -26.31 1.15
N THR A 128 1.75 -25.90 -0.10
CA THR A 128 2.31 -24.66 -0.66
C THR A 128 1.81 -23.44 0.09
N GLN A 129 0.50 -23.34 0.33
CA GLN A 129 -0.10 -22.23 1.08
C GLN A 129 0.45 -22.15 2.50
N LYS A 130 0.58 -23.30 3.19
CA LYS A 130 1.17 -23.35 4.53
C LYS A 130 2.63 -22.86 4.55
N GLN A 131 3.45 -23.34 3.60
CA GLN A 131 4.83 -22.89 3.47
C GLN A 131 4.91 -21.38 3.19
N MET A 132 4.00 -20.86 2.36
CA MET A 132 3.95 -19.44 2.02
C MET A 132 3.58 -18.58 3.22
N VAL A 133 2.65 -19.01 4.09
CA VAL A 133 2.33 -18.31 5.34
C VAL A 133 3.57 -18.17 6.23
N GLU A 134 4.30 -19.26 6.44
CA GLU A 134 5.55 -19.25 7.24
C GLU A 134 6.60 -18.30 6.63
N GLN A 135 6.71 -18.27 5.29
CA GLN A 135 7.61 -17.35 4.59
C GLN A 135 7.15 -15.89 4.70
N PHE A 136 5.85 -15.62 4.63
CA PHE A 136 5.29 -14.27 4.77
C PHE A 136 5.52 -13.69 6.16
N GLU A 137 5.34 -14.49 7.21
CA GLU A 137 5.61 -14.06 8.58
C GLU A 137 7.07 -13.66 8.75
N LYS A 138 7.99 -14.51 8.29
CA LYS A 138 9.42 -14.23 8.34
C LYS A 138 9.81 -13.01 7.50
N PHE A 139 9.29 -12.92 6.28
CA PHE A 139 9.59 -11.79 5.38
C PHE A 139 9.12 -10.47 5.97
N GLU A 140 7.94 -10.45 6.61
CA GLU A 140 7.46 -9.25 7.29
C GLU A 140 8.40 -8.84 8.43
N GLU A 141 8.78 -9.77 9.31
CA GLU A 141 9.72 -9.48 10.39
C GLU A 141 11.07 -8.96 9.85
N ASP A 142 11.58 -9.56 8.76
CA ASP A 142 12.85 -9.15 8.13
C ASP A 142 12.76 -7.77 7.46
N VAL A 143 11.61 -7.41 6.86
CA VAL A 143 11.45 -6.18 6.06
C VAL A 143 11.02 -4.98 6.90
N ILE A 144 10.05 -5.14 7.79
CA ILE A 144 9.55 -4.03 8.61
C ILE A 144 10.10 -4.06 10.05
N GLY A 145 10.59 -5.20 10.53
CA GLY A 145 11.12 -5.37 11.89
C GLY A 145 10.07 -5.86 12.90
N ALA A 146 10.54 -6.55 13.93
CA ALA A 146 9.70 -7.05 15.01
C ALA A 146 8.94 -5.91 15.72
N GLY A 147 7.62 -6.08 15.90
CA GLY A 147 6.75 -5.12 16.59
C GLY A 147 6.23 -3.96 15.74
N LYS A 148 6.72 -3.80 14.50
CA LYS A 148 6.26 -2.73 13.60
C LYS A 148 4.85 -2.95 13.08
N HIS A 149 4.42 -4.21 12.93
CA HIS A 149 3.04 -4.53 12.58
C HIS A 149 2.04 -3.92 13.57
N GLU A 150 2.25 -4.16 14.86
CA GLU A 150 1.39 -3.64 15.92
C GLU A 150 1.47 -2.12 16.05
N GLU A 151 2.64 -1.53 15.77
CA GLU A 151 2.81 -0.08 15.72
C GLU A 151 1.99 0.55 14.59
N TYR A 152 2.05 -0.01 13.38
CA TYR A 152 1.24 0.46 12.26
C TYR A 152 -0.25 0.34 12.52
N HIS A 153 -0.70 -0.73 13.19
CA HIS A 153 -2.09 -0.85 13.62
C HIS A 153 -2.51 0.28 14.58
N LYS A 154 -1.66 0.64 15.55
CA LYS A 154 -1.95 1.77 16.45
C LYS A 154 -2.03 3.09 15.69
N TRP A 155 -1.12 3.33 14.74
CA TRP A 155 -1.17 4.51 13.89
C TRP A 155 -2.45 4.57 13.06
N LEU A 156 -2.91 3.45 12.51
CA LEU A 156 -4.16 3.40 11.75
C LEU A 156 -5.36 3.81 12.61
N GLU A 157 -5.43 3.35 13.86
CA GLU A 157 -6.49 3.74 14.80
C GLU A 157 -6.41 5.23 15.19
N GLU A 158 -5.21 5.73 15.49
CA GLU A 158 -4.97 7.14 15.78
C GLU A 158 -5.37 8.04 14.60
N LEU A 159 -4.91 7.71 13.41
CA LEU A 159 -5.20 8.47 12.19
C LEU A 159 -6.69 8.38 11.83
N LYS A 160 -7.32 7.22 11.99
CA LYS A 160 -8.77 7.07 11.79
C LYS A 160 -9.52 8.03 12.70
N LYS A 161 -9.19 8.09 13.99
CA LYS A 161 -9.80 9.03 14.94
C LYS A 161 -9.58 10.49 14.56
N ASN A 162 -8.41 10.83 14.01
CA ASN A 162 -8.10 12.22 13.65
C ASN A 162 -8.79 12.70 12.38
N TYR A 163 -9.10 11.81 11.44
CA TYR A 163 -9.57 12.19 10.11
C TYR A 163 -10.98 11.70 9.79
N LEU A 164 -11.42 10.57 10.34
CA LEU A 164 -12.68 9.91 9.95
C LEU A 164 -13.78 9.93 11.00
N ASP A 165 -13.44 10.23 12.26
CA ASP A 165 -14.37 10.36 13.39
C ASP A 165 -14.59 11.85 13.74
#